data_AF-A0A5S5BJR7-F1
#
_entry.id   AF-A0A5S5BJR7-F1
#
_cell.length_a   1.000
_cell.length_b   1.000
_cell.length_c   1.000
_cell.angle_alpha   90.00
_cell.angle_beta   90.00
_cell.angle_gamma   90.00
#
_symmetry.space_group_name_H-M   'P 1'
#
loop_
_entity.id
_entity.type
_entity.pdbx_description
1 polymer ?
#
loop_
_entity_poly.entity_id
_entity_poly.type
_entity_poly.pdbx_seq_one_letter_code
_entity_poly.pdbx_strand_id
1 'polypeptide(L)'
;MRAYLGIRGFAIVVSRSFKKLEEKMPSLVAEMREDIAGAPFVREFIILSKKWSYNGDPKKQIFSYHFEDHDSLKLMLKVMQNYGAIIETTHNNTDRFEFTEDFAEYLLLPI
;
A
#
# COMPACT_ATOMS: atom_id res chain seq x y z
N MET A 1 11.42 -7.14 -35.05
CA MET A 1 12.56 -6.31 -34.60
C MET A 1 12.85 -6.68 -33.15
N ARG A 2 14.05 -7.16 -32.82
CA ARG A 2 14.50 -7.34 -31.43
C ARG A 2 15.57 -6.29 -31.15
N ALA A 3 15.29 -5.38 -30.22
CA ALA A 3 16.30 -4.48 -29.68
C ALA A 3 16.97 -5.18 -28.51
N TYR A 4 18.29 -5.29 -28.56
CA TYR A 4 19.11 -5.80 -27.46
C TYR A 4 19.79 -4.62 -26.78
N LEU A 5 19.53 -4.42 -25.49
CA LEU A 5 20.26 -3.47 -24.65
C LEU A 5 21.38 -4.22 -23.93
N GLY A 6 22.63 -3.91 -24.30
CA GLY A 6 23.82 -4.40 -23.61
C GLY A 6 24.10 -3.55 -22.39
N ILE A 7 23.39 -3.78 -21.28
CA ILE A 7 23.66 -3.11 -20.01
C ILE A 7 24.19 -4.14 -19.01
N ARG A 8 25.41 -3.92 -18.49
CA ARG A 8 25.99 -4.69 -17.38
C ARG A 8 25.78 -3.92 -16.07
N GLY A 9 25.27 -4.59 -15.04
CA GLY A 9 25.16 -4.03 -13.68
C GLY A 9 23.84 -3.32 -13.36
N PHE A 10 22.85 -3.32 -14.26
CA PHE A 10 21.52 -2.76 -14.00
C PHE A 10 20.44 -3.83 -14.12
N ALA A 11 19.48 -3.84 -13.20
CA ALA A 11 18.28 -4.65 -13.29
C ALA A 11 17.19 -3.84 -14.03
N ILE A 12 16.65 -4.39 -15.12
CA ILE A 12 15.43 -3.87 -15.72
C ILE A 12 14.27 -4.36 -14.85
N VAL A 13 13.74 -3.49 -14.00
CA VAL A 13 12.54 -3.78 -13.22
C VAL A 13 11.34 -3.30 -14.03
N VAL A 14 10.53 -4.24 -14.51
CA VAL A 14 9.21 -3.90 -15.06
C VAL A 14 8.32 -3.54 -13.88
N SER A 15 8.14 -2.25 -13.61
CA SER A 15 7.19 -1.80 -12.60
C SER A 15 5.76 -2.10 -13.07
N ARG A 16 4.92 -2.54 -12.14
CA ARG A 16 3.51 -2.78 -12.43
C ARG A 16 2.76 -1.45 -12.32
N SER A 17 1.68 -1.30 -13.09
CA SER A 17 0.89 -0.06 -13.08
C SER A 17 -0.04 -0.01 -11.87
N PHE A 18 0.03 1.07 -11.07
CA PHE A 18 -0.92 1.30 -9.97
C PHE A 18 -2.36 1.46 -10.43
N LYS A 19 -2.60 1.97 -11.64
CA LYS A 19 -3.94 1.96 -12.24
C LYS A 19 -4.53 0.54 -12.35
N LYS A 20 -3.71 -0.42 -12.78
CA LYS A 20 -4.12 -1.84 -12.83
C LYS A 20 -4.27 -2.46 -11.44
N LEU A 21 -3.62 -1.91 -10.42
CA LEU A 21 -3.81 -2.30 -9.03
C LEU A 21 -5.17 -1.81 -8.51
N GLU A 22 -5.48 -0.54 -8.75
CA GLU A 22 -6.77 0.08 -8.40
C GLU A 22 -7.95 -0.65 -9.03
N GLU A 23 -7.85 -1.03 -10.31
CA GLU A 23 -8.87 -1.86 -10.97
C GLU A 23 -9.14 -3.21 -10.27
N LYS A 24 -8.18 -3.74 -9.50
CA LYS A 24 -8.32 -5.03 -8.78
C LYS A 24 -8.91 -4.88 -7.39
N MET A 25 -8.75 -3.73 -6.76
CA MET A 25 -9.19 -3.48 -5.38
C MET A 25 -9.68 -2.02 -5.24
N PRO A 26 -10.71 -1.62 -6.02
CA PRO A 26 -11.10 -0.22 -6.12
C PRO A 26 -11.55 0.36 -4.79
N SER A 27 -12.25 -0.44 -3.98
CA SER A 27 -12.73 -0.01 -2.65
C SER A 27 -11.57 0.30 -1.70
N LEU A 28 -10.55 -0.56 -1.64
CA LEU A 28 -9.39 -0.37 -0.76
C LEU A 28 -8.54 0.83 -1.20
N VAL A 29 -8.30 0.97 -2.51
CA VAL A 29 -7.53 2.12 -3.02
C VAL A 29 -8.28 3.44 -2.85
N ALA A 30 -9.60 3.45 -2.97
CA ALA A 30 -10.41 4.64 -2.71
C ALA A 30 -10.31 5.10 -1.24
N GLU A 31 -10.41 4.16 -0.29
CA GLU A 31 -10.24 4.47 1.14
C GLU A 31 -8.83 5.02 1.43
N MET A 32 -7.79 4.35 0.91
CA MET A 32 -6.39 4.82 1.03
C MET A 32 -6.18 6.22 0.42
N ARG A 33 -6.92 6.55 -0.64
CA ARG A 33 -6.87 7.86 -1.28
C ARG A 33 -7.45 8.94 -0.38
N GLU A 34 -8.60 8.69 0.23
CA GLU A 34 -9.23 9.60 1.19
C GLU A 34 -8.33 9.84 2.40
N ASP A 35 -7.73 8.77 2.92
CA ASP A 35 -6.78 8.81 4.04
C ASP A 35 -5.55 9.68 3.74
N ILE A 36 -4.88 9.42 2.61
CA ILE A 36 -3.68 10.16 2.22
C ILE A 36 -4.02 11.62 1.89
N ALA A 37 -5.18 11.90 1.30
CA ALA A 37 -5.62 13.27 1.07
C ALA A 37 -5.85 14.03 2.39
N GLY A 38 -6.36 13.36 3.42
CA GLY A 38 -6.56 13.94 4.76
C GLY A 38 -5.26 14.08 5.57
N ALA A 39 -4.29 13.18 5.39
CA ALA A 39 -3.02 13.16 6.12
C ALA A 39 -1.83 12.81 5.20
N PRO A 40 -1.35 13.77 4.37
CA PRO A 40 -0.43 13.51 3.26
C PRO A 40 0.99 13.09 3.66
N PHE A 41 1.35 13.17 4.93
CA PHE A 41 2.66 12.74 5.45
C PHE A 41 2.63 11.38 6.16
N VAL A 42 1.45 10.79 6.35
CA VAL A 42 1.34 9.46 6.96
C VAL A 42 1.64 8.42 5.89
N ARG A 43 2.52 7.47 6.21
CA ARG A 43 2.86 6.34 5.34
C ARG A 43 2.58 4.99 5.96
N GLU A 44 2.53 4.92 7.29
CA GLU A 44 2.30 3.68 8.00
C GLU A 44 0.81 3.38 8.15
N PHE A 45 0.48 2.10 7.98
CA PHE A 45 -0.82 1.57 8.34
C PHE A 45 -0.70 0.18 8.95
N ILE A 46 -1.74 -0.21 9.68
CA ILE A 46 -1.91 -1.55 10.24
C ILE A 46 -3.19 -2.19 9.72
N ILE A 47 -3.25 -3.52 9.82
CA ILE A 47 -4.50 -4.25 9.62
C ILE A 47 -4.92 -4.98 10.88
N LEU A 48 -6.21 -4.94 11.18
CA LEU A 48 -6.77 -5.57 12.38
C LEU A 48 -8.26 -5.81 12.25
N SER A 49 -8.80 -6.72 13.07
CA SER A 49 -10.25 -6.85 13.23
C SER A 49 -10.80 -5.61 13.93
N LYS A 50 -12.01 -5.18 13.56
CA LYS A 50 -12.78 -4.16 14.31
C LYS A 50 -13.03 -4.54 15.77
N LYS A 51 -12.93 -5.83 16.12
CA LYS A 51 -13.07 -6.34 17.49
C LYS A 51 -11.82 -6.11 18.34
N TRP A 52 -10.71 -5.69 17.74
CA TRP A 52 -9.44 -5.50 18.42
C TRP A 52 -9.17 -4.03 18.65
N SER A 53 -8.58 -3.71 19.80
CA SER A 53 -8.08 -2.37 20.08
C SER A 53 -6.57 -2.34 19.87
N TYR A 54 -6.10 -1.36 19.12
CA TYR A 54 -4.67 -1.11 18.94
C TYR A 54 -4.20 -0.04 19.93
N ASN A 55 -3.28 -0.41 20.82
CA ASN A 55 -2.66 0.51 21.77
C ASN A 55 -1.36 1.08 21.18
N GLY A 56 -1.50 2.04 20.26
CA GLY A 56 -0.39 2.73 19.59
C GLY A 56 0.13 3.94 20.35
N ASP A 57 1.22 4.53 19.85
CA ASP A 57 1.69 5.84 20.32
C ASP A 57 0.69 6.93 19.88
N PRO A 58 0.07 7.69 20.80
CA PRO A 58 -0.90 8.72 20.45
C PRO A 58 -0.33 9.89 19.64
N LYS A 59 1.00 10.05 19.61
CA LYS A 59 1.68 11.08 18.79
C LYS A 59 2.02 10.60 17.39
N LYS A 60 1.89 9.30 17.11
CA LYS A 60 2.21 8.70 15.82
C LYS A 60 0.91 8.33 15.10
N GLN A 61 0.51 9.19 14.18
CA GLN A 61 -0.64 8.91 13.32
C GLN A 61 -0.31 7.74 12.39
N ILE A 62 -1.20 6.74 12.37
CA ILE A 62 -1.10 5.49 11.59
C ILE A 62 -2.52 5.21 11.08
N PHE A 63 -2.67 4.83 9.81
CA PHE A 63 -3.97 4.40 9.31
C PHE A 63 -4.30 2.97 9.74
N SER A 64 -5.58 2.62 9.73
CA SER A 64 -6.04 1.29 10.11
C SER A 64 -7.07 0.77 9.12
N TYR A 65 -6.76 -0.35 8.47
CA TYR A 65 -7.71 -1.04 7.59
C TYR A 65 -8.21 -2.32 8.25
N HIS A 66 -9.49 -2.62 8.06
CA HIS A 66 -10.15 -3.70 8.78
C HIS A 66 -10.47 -4.90 7.91
N PHE A 67 -10.33 -6.10 8.50
CA PHE A 67 -10.68 -7.35 7.82
C PHE A 67 -12.16 -7.43 7.44
N GLU A 68 -13.02 -6.72 8.18
CA GLU A 68 -14.46 -6.69 7.97
C GLU A 68 -14.91 -5.79 6.82
N ASP A 69 -14.05 -4.86 6.38
CA ASP A 69 -14.39 -3.92 5.29
C ASP A 69 -13.89 -4.41 3.92
N HIS A 70 -12.86 -5.27 3.91
CA HIS A 70 -12.25 -5.77 2.68
C HIS A 70 -12.09 -7.28 2.72
N ASP A 71 -12.92 -7.96 1.93
CA ASP A 71 -12.79 -9.40 1.73
C ASP A 71 -11.38 -9.74 1.26
N SER A 72 -10.72 -10.65 1.97
CA SER A 72 -9.36 -11.08 1.64
C SER A 72 -8.30 -9.97 1.72
N LEU A 73 -8.45 -8.99 2.63
CA LEU A 73 -7.51 -7.88 2.82
C LEU A 73 -6.03 -8.31 2.79
N LYS A 74 -5.65 -9.38 3.53
CA LYS A 74 -4.26 -9.87 3.53
C LYS A 74 -3.77 -10.29 2.14
N LEU A 75 -4.62 -10.92 1.34
CA LEU A 75 -4.27 -11.32 -0.04
C LEU A 75 -4.17 -10.10 -0.95
N MET A 76 -5.03 -9.09 -0.77
CA MET A 76 -4.94 -7.81 -1.48
C MET A 76 -3.61 -7.11 -1.19
N LEU A 77 -3.22 -7.00 0.09
CA LEU A 77 -1.94 -6.40 0.47
C LEU A 77 -0.75 -7.17 -0.10
N LYS A 78 -0.83 -8.51 -0.19
CA LYS A 78 0.21 -9.30 -0.87
C LYS A 78 0.34 -8.92 -2.35
N VAL A 79 -0.78 -8.65 -3.02
CA VAL A 79 -0.77 -8.13 -4.40
C VAL A 79 -0.17 -6.73 -4.44
N MET A 80 -0.51 -5.84 -3.51
CA MET A 80 0.07 -4.49 -3.43
C MET A 80 1.60 -4.52 -3.28
N GLN A 81 2.14 -5.40 -2.43
CA GLN A 81 3.58 -5.63 -2.31
C GLN A 81 4.21 -6.04 -3.65
N ASN A 82 3.55 -6.95 -4.39
CA ASN A 82 4.02 -7.37 -5.71
C ASN A 82 3.98 -6.25 -6.78
N TYR A 83 3.23 -5.19 -6.53
CA TYR A 83 3.18 -3.97 -7.35
C TYR A 83 4.18 -2.92 -6.87
N GLY A 84 4.86 -3.13 -5.75
CA GLY A 84 5.72 -2.12 -5.13
C GLY A 84 4.93 -0.95 -4.54
N ALA A 85 3.64 -1.14 -4.24
CA ALA A 85 2.79 -0.10 -3.67
C ALA A 85 3.00 0.05 -2.15
N ILE A 86 3.37 -1.05 -1.48
CA ILE A 86 3.60 -1.08 -0.04
C ILE A 86 4.78 -1.98 0.32
N ILE A 87 5.36 -1.74 1.49
CA ILE A 87 6.40 -2.53 2.12
C ILE A 87 5.86 -3.04 3.45
N GLU A 88 6.11 -4.30 3.80
CA GLU A 88 5.76 -4.83 5.12
C GLU A 88 6.85 -4.49 6.13
N THR A 89 6.46 -3.91 7.26
CA THR A 89 7.33 -3.40 8.33
C THR A 89 6.94 -3.96 9.71
N THR A 90 6.27 -5.12 9.70
CA THR A 90 5.86 -5.85 10.90
C THR A 90 7.06 -6.14 11.81
N HIS A 91 6.99 -5.70 13.06
CA HIS A 91 8.03 -5.92 14.10
C HIS A 91 7.46 -6.49 15.40
N ASN A 92 6.15 -6.69 15.47
CA ASN A 92 5.44 -7.27 16.60
C ASN A 92 4.25 -8.10 16.07
N ASN A 93 3.27 -8.41 16.92
CA ASN A 93 2.11 -9.24 16.54
C ASN A 93 1.03 -8.49 15.74
N THR A 94 1.29 -7.24 15.33
CA THR A 94 0.39 -6.44 14.51
C THR A 94 0.99 -6.28 13.12
N ASP A 95 0.33 -6.86 12.12
CA ASP A 95 0.68 -6.71 10.72
C ASP A 95 0.72 -5.22 10.35
N ARG A 96 1.88 -4.77 9.88
CA ARG A 96 2.17 -3.36 9.60
C ARG A 96 2.79 -3.20 8.23
N PHE A 97 2.39 -2.13 7.55
CA PHE A 97 2.84 -1.80 6.22
C PHE A 97 3.12 -0.31 6.11
N GLU A 98 3.91 0.03 5.10
CA GLU A 98 4.24 1.39 4.73
C GLU A 98 3.95 1.59 3.24
N PHE A 99 3.27 2.67 2.87
CA PHE A 99 3.12 3.09 1.48
C PHE A 99 4.47 3.49 0.90
N THR A 100 4.77 3.07 -0.32
CA THR A 100 5.90 3.64 -1.06
C THR A 100 5.56 5.05 -1.53
N GLU A 101 6.57 5.92 -1.66
CA GLU A 101 6.32 7.30 -2.13
C GLU A 101 5.68 7.31 -3.52
N ASP A 102 6.13 6.44 -4.45
CA ASP A 102 5.52 6.31 -5.78
C ASP A 102 4.00 6.04 -5.71
N PHE A 103 3.57 5.23 -4.74
CA PHE A 103 2.15 4.92 -4.57
C PHE A 103 1.39 6.02 -3.83
N ALA A 104 2.00 6.67 -2.83
CA ALA A 104 1.41 7.83 -2.16
C ALA A 104 1.18 8.99 -3.15
N GLU A 105 2.15 9.25 -4.03
CA GLU A 105 2.01 10.22 -5.12
C GLU A 105 0.86 9.85 -6.08
N TYR A 106 0.74 8.56 -6.42
CA TYR A 106 -0.37 8.05 -7.23
C TYR A 106 -1.73 8.28 -6.56
N LEU A 107 -1.84 8.07 -5.25
CA LEU A 107 -3.05 8.32 -4.48
C LEU A 107 -3.42 9.82 -4.48
N LEU A 108 -2.47 10.73 -4.59
CA LEU A 108 -2.76 12.17 -4.64
C LEU A 108 -3.13 12.70 -6.03
N LEU A 109 -3.07 11.86 -7.08
CA LEU A 109 -3.50 12.28 -8.41
C LEU A 109 -5.01 12.55 -8.45
N PRO A 110 -5.46 13.58 -9.19
CA PRO A 110 -6.88 13.83 -9.41
C PRO A 110 -7.51 12.68 -10.21
N ILE A 111 -8.75 12.33 -9.84
CA ILE A 111 -9.57 11.29 -10.51
C ILE A 111 -10.32 11.87 -11.70
#